data_AF-A0A3R8QUB7-F1
#
_entry.id   AF-A0A3R8QUB7-F1
#
_cell.length_a   1.000
_cell.length_b   1.000
_cell.length_c   1.000
_cell.angle_alpha   90.00
_cell.angle_beta   90.00
_cell.angle_gamma   90.00
#
_symmetry.space_group_name_H-M   'P 1'
#
loop_
_entity.id
_entity.type
_entity.pdbx_description
1 polymer ?
#
loop_
_entity_poly.entity_id
_entity_poly.type
_entity_poly.pdbx_seq_one_letter_code
_entity_poly.pdbx_strand_id
1 'polypeptide(L)' 'MENNLKTLPWAPRKKQVYKMYSQLSENQVRREMHIIIRTNRKIPKDKPLKDHHLYHSEFKELIDLLGMPKGYKSWD' A
#
# COMPACT_ATOMS: atom_id res chain seq x y z
N MET A 1 24.58 -10.08 -11.65
CA MET A 1 23.97 -9.19 -10.64
C MET A 1 22.83 -9.98 -10.01
N GLU A 2 22.94 -10.39 -8.75
CA GLU A 2 21.80 -10.98 -8.06
C GLU A 2 20.69 -9.93 -7.94
N ASN A 3 19.54 -10.21 -8.55
CA ASN A 3 18.34 -9.42 -8.36
C ASN A 3 17.85 -9.63 -6.93
N ASN A 4 18.42 -8.89 -5.98
CA ASN A 4 18.04 -8.88 -4.56
C ASN A 4 16.69 -8.17 -4.30
N LEU A 5 15.72 -8.38 -5.20
CA LEU A 5 14.37 -7.84 -5.08
C LEU A 5 13.60 -8.65 -4.03
N LYS A 6 12.94 -7.94 -3.12
CA LYS A 6 12.07 -8.55 -2.12
C LYS A 6 10.70 -8.85 -2.74
N THR A 7 10.13 -10.01 -2.44
CA THR A 7 8.74 -10.27 -2.82
C THR A 7 7.80 -9.36 -2.03
N LEU A 8 6.79 -8.82 -2.70
CA LEU A 8 5.76 -8.05 -2.02
C LEU A 8 5.03 -8.89 -0.96
N PRO A 9 4.74 -8.33 0.22
CA PRO A 9 3.90 -9.02 1.20
C PRO A 9 2.46 -9.13 0.68
N TRP A 10 1.79 -10.25 0.92
CA TRP A 10 0.40 -10.47 0.49
C TRP A 10 -0.57 -9.42 1.05
N ALA A 11 -0.44 -9.10 2.34
CA ALA A 11 -1.25 -8.10 3.04
C ALA A 11 -0.37 -7.29 4.00
N PRO A 12 0.20 -6.15 3.55
CA PRO A 12 1.12 -5.37 4.38
C PRO A 12 0.42 -4.60 5.50
N ARG A 13 1.16 -4.39 6.58
CA ARG A 13 0.85 -3.37 7.58
C ARG A 13 1.20 -1.98 7.03
N LYS A 14 0.50 -0.95 7.49
CA LYS A 14 0.76 0.47 7.17
C LYS A 14 2.24 0.85 7.22
N LYS A 15 2.92 0.47 8.31
CA LYS A 15 4.36 0.75 8.49
C LYS A 15 5.23 0.10 7.41
N GLN A 16 4.83 -1.06 6.88
CA GLN A 16 5.55 -1.70 5.77
C GLN A 16 5.32 -0.94 4.47
N VAL A 17 4.09 -0.48 4.21
CA VAL A 17 3.77 0.36 3.03
C VAL A 17 4.61 1.63 3.00
N TYR A 18 4.73 2.34 4.13
CA TYR A 18 5.58 3.54 4.19
C TYR A 18 7.06 3.27 3.95
N LYS A 19 7.57 2.12 4.44
CA LYS A 19 8.94 1.69 4.14
C LYS A 19 9.13 1.35 2.66
N MET A 20 8.12 0.73 2.03
CA MET A 20 8.14 0.36 0.61
C MET A 20 8.15 1.59 -0.30
N TYR A 21 7.40 2.63 0.06
CA TYR A 21 7.31 3.89 -0.69
C TYR A 21 8.12 5.02 -0.03
N SER A 22 9.31 4.71 0.51
CA SER A 22 10.14 5.69 1.22
C SER A 22 10.63 6.84 0.33
N GLN A 23 10.60 6.67 -0.99
CA GLN A 23 10.85 7.73 -1.98
C GLN A 23 9.71 8.74 -2.14
N LEU A 24 8.51 8.41 -1.64
CA LEU A 24 7.33 9.29 -1.67
C LEU A 24 7.12 9.90 -0.28
N SER A 25 6.42 11.02 -0.23
CA SER A 25 6.04 11.60 1.06
C SER A 25 5.05 10.67 1.78
N GLU A 26 5.21 10.52 3.10
CA GLU A 26 4.28 9.69 3.89
C GLU A 26 2.82 10.21 3.78
N ASN A 27 2.64 11.53 3.66
CA ASN A 27 1.33 12.15 3.47
C ASN A 27 0.68 11.75 2.15
N GLN A 28 1.44 11.71 1.05
CA GLN A 28 0.94 11.25 -0.24
C GLN A 28 0.52 9.78 -0.16
N VAL A 29 1.38 8.90 0.36
CA VAL A 29 1.07 7.46 0.49
C VAL A 29 -0.13 7.25 1.40
N ARG A 30 -0.21 7.99 2.51
CA ARG A 30 -1.34 7.92 3.45
C ARG A 30 -2.65 8.32 2.79
N ARG A 31 -2.66 9.43 2.04
CA ARG A 31 -3.85 9.94 1.35
C ARG A 31 -4.40 8.89 0.37
N GLU A 32 -3.56 8.36 -0.50
CA GLU A 32 -4.00 7.39 -1.51
C GLU A 32 -4.46 6.08 -0.86
N MET A 33 -3.72 5.58 0.12
CA MET A 33 -4.13 4.43 0.93
C MET A 33 -5.49 4.65 1.61
N HIS A 34 -5.74 5.84 2.17
CA HIS A 34 -7.02 6.16 2.82
C HIS A 34 -8.18 6.18 1.82
N ILE A 35 -7.96 6.72 0.63
CA ILE A 35 -8.96 6.73 -0.45
C ILE A 35 -9.32 5.29 -0.83
N ILE A 36 -8.32 4.45 -1.12
CA ILE A 36 -8.53 3.06 -1.52
C ILE A 36 -9.26 2.27 -0.45
N ILE A 37 -8.82 2.34 0.82
CA ILE A 37 -9.46 1.61 1.93
C ILE A 37 -10.92 2.06 2.09
N ARG A 38 -11.20 3.37 2.03
CA ARG A 38 -12.57 3.88 2.17
C ARG A 38 -13.47 3.41 1.04
N THR A 39 -12.98 3.43 -0.20
CA THR A 39 -13.71 2.98 -1.38
C THR A 39 -14.00 1.49 -1.30
N ASN A 40 -12.99 0.66 -1.07
CA ASN A 40 -13.13 -0.80 -1.09
C ASN A 40 -13.94 -1.34 0.09
N ARG A 41 -13.75 -0.76 1.29
CA ARG A 41 -14.50 -1.17 2.49
C ARG A 41 -15.82 -0.43 2.66
N LYS A 42 -16.18 0.45 1.72
CA LYS A 42 -17.39 1.28 1.74
C LYS A 42 -17.57 2.04 3.07
N ILE A 43 -16.47 2.59 3.60
CA ILE A 43 -16.45 3.27 4.90
C ILE A 43 -16.92 4.72 4.73
N PRO A 44 -18.03 5.12 5.38
CA PRO A 44 -18.53 6.50 5.35
C PRO A 44 -17.51 7.52 5.83
N LYS A 45 -17.51 8.73 5.27
CA LYS A 45 -16.51 9.78 5.57
C LYS A 45 -16.47 10.18 7.06
N ASP A 46 -17.62 10.11 7.72
CA ASP A 46 -17.83 10.41 9.15
C ASP A 46 -17.34 9.29 10.09
N LYS A 47 -17.08 8.09 9.56
CA LYS A 47 -16.58 6.96 10.35
C LYS A 47 -15.05 6.93 10.42
N PRO A 48 -14.49 6.48 11.55
CA PRO A 48 -13.05 6.31 11.69
C PRO A 48 -12.54 5.24 10.71
N LEU A 49 -11.39 5.51 10.11
CA LEU A 49 -10.74 4.60 9.17
C LEU A 49 -9.74 3.69 9.93
N LYS A 50 -9.92 2.38 9.83
CA LYS A 50 -8.95 1.41 10.35
C LYS A 50 -7.90 1.09 9.29
N ASP A 51 -6.79 1.85 9.33
CA ASP A 51 -5.73 1.81 8.31
C ASP A 51 -4.49 1.00 8.72
N HIS A 52 -4.57 0.20 9.78
CA HIS A 52 -3.41 -0.55 10.31
C HIS A 52 -2.85 -1.60 9.33
N HIS A 53 -3.71 -2.18 8.50
CA HIS A 53 -3.37 -3.16 7.47
C HIS A 53 -4.17 -2.91 6.20
N LEU A 54 -3.57 -3.25 5.05
CA LEU A 54 -4.26 -3.30 3.76
C LEU A 54 -4.62 -4.74 3.45
N TYR A 55 -5.81 -4.93 2.90
CA TYR A 55 -6.15 -6.17 2.21
C TYR A 55 -5.35 -6.28 0.91
N HIS A 56 -5.22 -7.51 0.41
CA HIS A 56 -4.45 -7.77 -0.80
C HIS A 56 -4.95 -6.95 -2.00
N SER A 57 -6.27 -6.87 -2.19
CA SER A 57 -6.88 -6.07 -3.25
C SER A 57 -6.55 -4.58 -3.13
N GLU A 58 -6.66 -4.02 -1.93
CA GLU A 58 -6.32 -2.61 -1.65
C GLU A 58 -4.84 -2.32 -1.90
N PHE A 59 -3.97 -3.27 -1.54
CA PHE A 59 -2.55 -3.10 -1.76
C PHE A 59 -2.18 -3.20 -3.25
N LYS A 60 -2.84 -4.09 -3.99
CA LYS A 60 -2.71 -4.18 -5.44
C LYS A 60 -3.12 -2.88 -6.13
N GLU A 61 -4.28 -2.33 -5.77
CA GLU A 61 -4.73 -1.03 -6.30
C GLU A 61 -3.75 0.11 -5.96
N LEU A 62 -3.16 0.10 -4.75
CA LEU A 62 -2.17 1.09 -4.37
C LEU A 62 -0.90 1.00 -5.23
N ILE A 63 -0.46 -0.22 -5.58
CA ILE A 63 0.67 -0.47 -6.48
C ILE A 63 0.32 -0.05 -7.91
N ASP A 64 -0.89 -0.35 -8.38
CA ASP A 64 -1.36 0.07 -9.71
C ASP A 64 -1.39 1.61 -9.82
N LEU A 65 -1.69 2.31 -8.72
CA LEU A 65 -1.74 3.78 -8.67
C LEU A 65 -0.36 4.45 -8.49
N LEU A 66 0.47 3.95 -7.57
CA LEU A 66 1.75 4.57 -7.21
C LEU A 66 2.96 3.97 -7.96
N GLY A 67 2.75 2.87 -8.68
CA GLY A 67 3.78 2.06 -9.30
C GLY A 67 4.43 1.06 -8.33
N MET A 68 5.19 0.11 -8.89
CA MET A 68 5.91 -0.89 -8.12
C MET A 68 6.94 -0.24 -7.18
N PRO A 69 6.94 -0.53 -5.86
CA PRO A 69 7.91 0.03 -4.94
C PRO A 69 9.33 -0.44 -5.27
N LYS A 70 10.31 0.46 -5.10
CA LYS A 70 11.70 0.19 -5.47
C LYS A 70 12.28 -0.96 -4.64
N GLY A 71 12.94 -1.89 -5.31
CA GLY A 71 13.55 -3.05 -4.65
C GLY A 71 12.57 -4.18 -4.35
N TYR A 72 11.35 -4.14 -4.91
CA TYR A 72 10.36 -5.20 -4.80
C TYR A 72 10.00 -5.81 -6.15
N LYS A 73 9.52 -7.05 -6.10
CA LYS A 73 8.88 -7.76 -7.21
C LYS A 73 7.46 -8.20 -6.82
N SER A 74 6.62 -8.47 -7.82
CA SER A 74 5.25 -8.97 -7.64
C SER A 74 5.21 -10.26 -6.81
N TRP A 75 4.01 -10.59 -6.33
CA TRP A 75 3.71 -11.92 -5.79
C TRP A 75 3.82 -12.90 -6.96
N ASP A 76 4.95 -13.59 -7.08
CA ASP A 76 5.09 -14.78 -7.94
C ASP A 76 4.13 -15.89 -7.47
#